data_AF-A0A081NLH3-F1
#
_entry.id   AF-A0A081NLH3-F1
#
_cell.length_a   1.000
_cell.length_b   1.000
_cell.length_c   1.000
_cell.angle_alpha   90.00
_cell.angle_beta   90.00
_cell.angle_gamma   90.00
#
_symmetry.space_group_name_H-M   'P 1'
#
loop_
_entity.id
_entity.type
_entity.pdbx_description
1 polymer ?
#
loop_
_entity_poly.entity_id
_entity_poly.type
_entity_poly.pdbx_seq_one_letter_code
_entity_poly.pdbx_strand_id
1 'polypeptide(L)'
;MNQIEAFFSSQDIGFICSNKAAQKELTQKGIPAYDPISERDHNHFAYIGLIKNSEERAAFFENRPDDARLLSLPLHFFDNSTEAVLYNLKQLFAIDFNQCLSDRDEWYKRLTENEKLIFGKDNFTLECIPHNPVCLDVIDDSPLFPCTASRLLEVGLEYQTTDENRTFTINGTLPIEGAVVSCLPCITHEQHEKGLKIARRIAASQLTTCEIVNNELVSLNIDGDECCQQVVALAGPSDGELGPKPTEAKEFSIGLNKWVLDNIDYTINSPLNEGVEGIHVGFGDGHNGLHMDFLIPQAQLISP
;
A
#
# COMPACT_ATOMS: atom_id res chain seq x y z
N MET A 1 16.57 8.72 -19.66
CA MET A 1 16.05 7.46 -19.13
C MET A 1 15.14 7.84 -17.98
N ASN A 2 13.85 7.54 -18.05
CA ASN A 2 12.95 7.80 -16.90
C ASN A 2 13.29 6.82 -15.76
N GLN A 3 12.83 7.07 -14.53
CA GLN A 3 13.23 6.27 -13.36
C GLN A 3 12.80 4.80 -13.46
N ILE A 4 11.67 4.51 -14.12
CA ILE A 4 11.21 3.16 -14.40
C ILE A 4 12.15 2.45 -15.37
N GLU A 5 12.60 3.13 -16.42
CA GLU A 5 13.60 2.60 -17.34
C GLU A 5 14.91 2.31 -16.60
N ALA A 6 15.34 3.21 -15.70
CA ALA A 6 16.52 3.02 -14.86
C ALA A 6 16.38 1.79 -13.96
N PHE A 7 15.22 1.62 -13.32
CA PHE A 7 14.90 0.47 -12.47
C PHE A 7 14.98 -0.86 -13.24
N PHE A 8 14.37 -0.93 -14.44
CA PHE A 8 14.45 -2.12 -15.27
C PHE A 8 15.77 -2.24 -16.06
N SER A 9 16.62 -1.21 -16.06
CA SER A 9 17.76 -1.11 -16.97
C SER A 9 17.39 -1.33 -18.44
N SER A 10 16.19 -0.91 -18.86
CA SER A 10 15.64 -1.11 -20.20
C SER A 10 14.66 -0.02 -20.60
N GLN A 11 14.58 0.29 -21.89
CA GLN A 11 13.54 1.16 -22.48
C GLN A 11 12.38 0.36 -23.08
N ASP A 12 12.53 -0.96 -23.16
CA ASP A 12 11.54 -1.86 -23.72
C ASP A 12 10.55 -2.29 -22.63
N ILE A 13 9.62 -1.38 -22.32
CA ILE A 13 8.61 -1.55 -21.26
C ILE A 13 7.22 -1.56 -21.88
N GLY A 14 6.48 -2.66 -21.67
CA GLY A 14 5.08 -2.79 -22.01
C GLY A 14 4.17 -2.35 -20.86
N PHE A 15 3.05 -1.72 -21.16
CA PHE A 15 1.99 -1.47 -20.18
C PHE A 15 0.86 -2.44 -20.41
N ILE A 16 0.48 -3.16 -19.37
CA ILE A 16 -0.67 -4.06 -19.40
C ILE A 16 -1.76 -3.40 -18.58
N CYS A 17 -2.91 -3.16 -19.16
CA CYS A 17 -4.01 -2.52 -18.47
C CYS A 17 -5.29 -3.27 -18.79
N SER A 18 -6.07 -3.66 -17.78
CA SER A 18 -7.35 -4.35 -17.95
C SER A 18 -8.53 -3.41 -18.20
N ASN A 19 -8.37 -2.12 -17.88
CA ASN A 19 -9.40 -1.11 -18.04
C ASN A 19 -9.34 -0.53 -19.47
N LYS A 20 -10.28 -0.91 -20.33
CA LYS A 20 -10.34 -0.46 -21.74
C LYS A 20 -10.46 1.05 -21.91
N ALA A 21 -11.14 1.74 -20.99
CA ALA A 21 -11.24 3.20 -21.04
C ALA A 21 -9.89 3.83 -20.72
N ALA A 22 -9.18 3.31 -19.71
CA ALA A 22 -7.83 3.74 -19.39
C ALA A 22 -6.81 3.40 -20.50
N GLN A 23 -6.85 2.19 -21.08
CA GLN A 23 -6.02 1.80 -22.23
C GLN A 23 -6.13 2.82 -23.38
N LYS A 24 -7.37 3.19 -23.73
CA LYS A 24 -7.63 4.18 -24.78
C LYS A 24 -7.00 5.53 -24.45
N GLU A 25 -7.14 5.99 -23.21
CA GLU A 25 -6.58 7.26 -22.79
C GLU A 25 -5.04 7.23 -22.74
N LEU A 26 -4.44 6.14 -22.27
CA LEU A 26 -2.99 5.93 -22.29
C LEU A 26 -2.44 5.98 -23.72
N THR A 27 -3.10 5.26 -24.64
CA THR A 27 -2.74 5.25 -26.06
C THR A 27 -2.80 6.65 -26.66
N GLN A 28 -3.83 7.44 -26.32
CA GLN A 28 -3.94 8.84 -26.75
C GLN A 28 -2.83 9.74 -26.18
N LYS A 29 -2.29 9.41 -25.01
CA LYS A 29 -1.14 10.08 -24.38
C LYS A 29 0.22 9.52 -24.86
N GLY A 30 0.22 8.61 -25.84
CA GLY A 30 1.44 8.04 -26.41
C GLY A 30 2.06 6.91 -25.57
N ILE A 31 1.30 6.31 -24.65
CA ILE A 31 1.70 5.14 -23.85
C ILE A 31 0.88 3.95 -24.36
N PRO A 32 1.43 3.09 -25.23
CA PRO A 32 0.74 1.88 -25.67
C PRO A 32 0.45 0.99 -24.46
N ALA A 33 -0.83 0.67 -24.25
CA ALA A 33 -1.26 -0.19 -23.16
C ALA A 33 -2.10 -1.33 -23.72
N TYR A 34 -1.75 -2.56 -23.35
CA TYR A 34 -2.27 -3.77 -23.94
C TYR A 34 -3.24 -4.50 -23.02
N ASP A 35 -4.17 -5.21 -23.62
CA ASP A 35 -5.10 -6.07 -22.89
C ASP A 35 -4.40 -7.37 -22.43
N PRO A 36 -4.48 -7.73 -21.12
CA PRO A 36 -3.75 -8.88 -20.56
C PRO A 36 -4.13 -10.24 -21.17
N ILE A 37 -5.30 -10.34 -21.81
CA ILE A 37 -5.81 -11.61 -22.35
C ILE A 37 -5.67 -11.68 -23.87
N SER A 38 -5.99 -10.59 -24.57
CA SER A 38 -6.21 -10.60 -26.02
C SER A 38 -5.02 -10.13 -26.85
N GLU A 39 -4.04 -9.46 -26.25
CA GLU A 39 -2.89 -8.87 -26.97
C GLU A 39 -1.58 -9.51 -26.49
N ARG A 40 -1.46 -10.83 -26.75
CA ARG A 40 -0.38 -11.69 -26.23
C ARG A 40 0.94 -11.61 -26.99
N ASP A 41 0.97 -10.99 -28.16
CA ASP A 41 2.13 -11.02 -29.07
C ASP A 41 3.11 -9.86 -28.87
N HIS A 42 3.02 -9.13 -27.76
CA HIS A 42 3.91 -8.01 -27.45
C HIS A 42 5.03 -8.48 -26.54
N ASN A 43 6.17 -8.83 -27.13
CA ASN A 43 7.39 -9.16 -26.38
C ASN A 43 8.07 -7.87 -25.91
N HIS A 44 8.07 -7.66 -24.60
CA HIS A 44 8.81 -6.60 -23.93
C HIS A 44 9.73 -7.19 -22.87
N PHE A 45 10.87 -6.54 -22.63
CA PHE A 45 11.79 -6.91 -21.56
C PHE A 45 11.15 -6.79 -20.16
N ALA A 46 10.30 -5.77 -19.96
CA ALA A 46 9.60 -5.56 -18.70
C ALA A 46 8.14 -5.11 -18.93
N TYR A 47 7.29 -5.37 -17.93
CA TYR A 47 5.89 -4.99 -17.96
C TYR A 47 5.48 -4.24 -16.68
N ILE A 48 4.56 -3.29 -16.84
CA ILE A 48 3.80 -2.69 -15.75
C ILE A 48 2.35 -3.17 -15.84
N GLY A 49 1.90 -3.91 -14.82
CA GLY A 49 0.56 -4.50 -14.78
C GLY A 49 -0.43 -3.66 -13.97
N LEU A 50 -1.44 -3.10 -14.64
CA LEU A 50 -2.59 -2.39 -14.08
C LEU A 50 -3.84 -3.28 -14.24
N ILE A 51 -3.93 -4.32 -13.43
CA ILE A 51 -4.83 -5.46 -13.66
C ILE A 51 -6.01 -5.43 -12.68
N LYS A 52 -7.23 -5.69 -13.19
CA LYS A 52 -8.50 -5.46 -12.46
C LYS A 52 -9.01 -6.66 -11.68
N ASN A 53 -8.46 -7.85 -11.91
CA ASN A 53 -8.83 -9.04 -11.17
C ASN A 53 -7.70 -10.07 -11.16
N SER A 54 -7.79 -11.03 -10.24
CA SER A 54 -6.79 -12.07 -10.04
C SER A 54 -6.70 -13.06 -11.22
N GLU A 55 -7.79 -13.26 -11.97
CA GLU A 55 -7.82 -14.17 -13.13
C GLU A 55 -7.02 -13.61 -14.31
N GLU A 56 -7.24 -12.34 -14.67
CA GLU A 56 -6.46 -11.63 -15.68
C GLU A 56 -5.01 -11.48 -15.27
N ARG A 57 -4.78 -11.31 -13.96
CA ARG A 57 -3.43 -11.30 -13.41
C ARG A 57 -2.79 -12.64 -13.73
N ALA A 58 -3.35 -13.74 -13.23
CA ALA A 58 -2.85 -15.09 -13.46
C ALA A 58 -2.67 -15.42 -14.95
N ALA A 59 -3.64 -15.09 -15.80
CA ALA A 59 -3.55 -15.27 -17.24
C ALA A 59 -2.36 -14.51 -17.84
N PHE A 60 -2.10 -13.27 -17.41
CA PHE A 60 -0.90 -12.55 -17.84
C PHE A 60 0.39 -13.23 -17.36
N PHE A 61 0.45 -13.69 -16.10
CA PHE A 61 1.62 -14.44 -15.60
C PHE A 61 1.93 -15.68 -16.43
N GLU A 62 0.91 -16.45 -16.80
CA GLU A 62 1.07 -17.69 -17.56
C GLU A 62 1.52 -17.48 -19.01
N ASN A 63 1.23 -16.32 -19.59
CA ASN A 63 1.47 -16.06 -21.02
C ASN A 63 2.63 -15.09 -21.29
N ARG A 64 3.25 -14.49 -20.26
CA ARG A 64 4.40 -13.62 -20.47
C ARG A 64 5.66 -14.43 -20.83
N PRO A 65 6.66 -13.82 -21.50
CA PRO A 65 7.97 -14.44 -21.66
C PRO A 65 8.61 -14.79 -20.31
N ASP A 66 9.27 -15.95 -20.22
CA ASP A 66 9.90 -16.46 -18.97
C ASP A 66 10.96 -15.50 -18.39
N ASP A 67 11.60 -14.70 -19.24
CA ASP A 67 12.64 -13.73 -18.88
C ASP A 67 12.09 -12.32 -18.62
N ALA A 68 10.81 -12.09 -18.86
CA ALA A 68 10.21 -10.78 -18.69
C ALA A 68 9.99 -10.44 -17.21
N ARG A 69 10.41 -9.23 -16.83
CA ARG A 69 10.18 -8.69 -15.49
C ARG A 69 8.79 -8.07 -15.37
N LEU A 70 8.16 -8.16 -14.21
CA LEU A 70 6.84 -7.57 -13.96
C LEU A 70 6.82 -6.75 -12.68
N LEU A 71 6.43 -5.48 -12.84
CA LEU A 71 6.02 -4.60 -11.75
C LEU A 71 4.48 -4.52 -11.74
N SER A 72 3.85 -5.00 -10.68
CA SER A 72 2.40 -5.09 -10.55
C SER A 72 1.85 -3.96 -9.69
N LEU A 73 0.78 -3.32 -10.17
CA LEU A 73 -0.09 -2.43 -9.41
C LEU A 73 -1.44 -3.14 -9.19
N PRO A 74 -1.75 -3.56 -7.96
CA PRO A 74 -2.86 -4.47 -7.69
C PRO A 74 -4.21 -3.73 -7.62
N LEU A 75 -4.56 -2.95 -8.65
CA LEU A 75 -5.76 -2.09 -8.67
C LEU A 75 -7.08 -2.82 -8.43
N HIS A 76 -7.10 -4.14 -8.59
CA HIS A 76 -8.24 -5.01 -8.28
C HIS A 76 -8.64 -5.04 -6.81
N PHE A 77 -7.72 -4.75 -5.89
CA PHE A 77 -8.03 -4.60 -4.47
C PHE A 77 -8.38 -3.15 -4.11
N PHE A 78 -8.19 -2.20 -5.03
CA PHE A 78 -8.29 -0.76 -4.81
C PHE A 78 -9.25 -0.12 -5.84
N ASP A 79 -8.94 1.09 -6.31
CA ASP A 79 -9.65 1.72 -7.41
C ASP A 79 -9.01 1.42 -8.77
N ASN A 80 -9.81 0.84 -9.67
CA ASN A 80 -9.44 0.58 -11.06
C ASN A 80 -10.18 1.51 -12.06
N SER A 81 -10.70 2.64 -11.59
CA SER A 81 -11.23 3.70 -12.44
C SER A 81 -10.15 4.24 -13.39
N THR A 82 -10.57 4.84 -14.50
CA THR A 82 -9.61 5.46 -15.45
C THR A 82 -8.78 6.53 -14.77
N GLU A 83 -9.39 7.33 -13.90
CA GLU A 83 -8.71 8.36 -13.11
C GLU A 83 -7.64 7.75 -12.20
N ALA A 84 -7.97 6.70 -11.44
CA ALA A 84 -7.01 6.02 -10.58
C ALA A 84 -5.86 5.38 -11.35
N VAL A 85 -6.11 4.78 -12.53
CA VAL A 85 -5.06 4.22 -13.39
C VAL A 85 -4.06 5.30 -13.81
N LEU A 86 -4.55 6.45 -14.27
CA LEU A 86 -3.70 7.55 -14.73
C LEU A 86 -2.95 8.21 -13.57
N TYR A 87 -3.61 8.36 -12.42
CA TYR A 87 -3.00 8.84 -11.20
C TYR A 87 -1.84 7.92 -10.79
N ASN A 88 -2.09 6.61 -10.69
CA ASN A 88 -1.06 5.65 -10.31
C ASN A 88 0.13 5.67 -11.28
N LEU A 89 -0.11 5.74 -12.59
CA LEU A 89 0.96 5.85 -13.57
C LEU A 89 1.76 7.15 -13.41
N LYS A 90 1.09 8.28 -13.19
CA LYS A 90 1.75 9.56 -12.94
C LYS A 90 2.66 9.47 -11.70
N GLN A 91 2.18 8.87 -10.62
CA GLN A 91 3.00 8.65 -9.41
C GLN A 91 4.16 7.71 -9.70
N LEU A 92 3.91 6.59 -10.37
CA LEU A 92 4.92 5.58 -10.71
C LEU A 92 6.11 6.17 -11.49
N PHE A 93 5.84 7.06 -12.45
CA PHE A 93 6.88 7.73 -13.22
C PHE A 93 7.70 8.75 -12.41
N ALA A 94 7.21 9.20 -11.25
CA ALA A 94 7.90 10.15 -10.38
C ALA A 94 8.83 9.48 -9.36
N ILE A 95 8.62 8.18 -9.08
CA ILE A 95 9.34 7.41 -8.07
C ILE A 95 10.80 7.20 -8.48
N ASP A 96 11.73 7.38 -7.56
CA ASP A 96 13.10 6.89 -7.69
C ASP A 96 13.26 5.54 -6.95
N PHE A 97 13.04 4.45 -7.68
CA PHE A 97 13.06 3.11 -7.11
C PHE A 97 14.42 2.74 -6.51
N ASN A 98 15.53 3.20 -7.11
CA ASN A 98 16.86 2.89 -6.61
C ASN A 98 17.09 3.53 -5.24
N GLN A 99 16.63 4.77 -5.07
CA GLN A 99 16.70 5.43 -3.78
C GLN A 99 15.74 4.79 -2.77
N CYS A 100 14.51 4.42 -3.15
CA CYS A 100 13.61 3.67 -2.26
C CYS A 100 14.28 2.37 -1.75
N LEU A 101 14.91 1.60 -2.63
CA LEU A 101 15.62 0.38 -2.25
C LEU A 101 16.79 0.65 -1.28
N SER A 102 17.54 1.72 -1.51
CA SER A 102 18.61 2.14 -0.60
C SER A 102 18.06 2.57 0.76
N ASP A 103 17.00 3.37 0.80
CA ASP A 103 16.37 3.87 2.02
C ASP A 103 15.76 2.69 2.83
N ARG A 104 15.22 1.69 2.10
CA ARG A 104 14.69 0.46 2.68
C ARG A 104 15.72 -0.31 3.50
N ASP A 105 16.92 -0.51 2.94
CA ASP A 105 18.01 -1.22 3.62
C ASP A 105 18.44 -0.48 4.90
N GLU A 106 18.42 0.85 4.89
CA GLU A 106 18.69 1.67 6.07
C GLU A 106 17.60 1.50 7.14
N TRP A 107 16.33 1.51 6.75
CA TRP A 107 15.21 1.31 7.67
C TRP A 107 15.16 -0.09 8.27
N TYR A 108 15.50 -1.11 7.49
CA TYR A 108 15.65 -2.47 8.00
C TYR A 108 16.72 -2.56 9.10
N LYS A 109 17.86 -1.90 8.90
CA LYS A 109 18.88 -1.80 9.93
C LYS A 109 18.35 -1.09 11.18
N ARG A 110 17.62 0.01 11.03
CA ARG A 110 17.03 0.74 12.17
C ARG A 110 16.03 -0.10 12.95
N LEU A 111 15.15 -0.83 12.27
CA LEU A 111 14.15 -1.69 12.93
C LEU A 111 14.76 -2.91 13.64
N THR A 112 15.92 -3.37 13.19
CA THR A 112 16.60 -4.54 13.78
C THR A 112 17.59 -4.16 14.88
N GLU A 113 18.15 -2.95 14.86
CA GLU A 113 19.16 -2.50 15.83
C GLU A 113 18.59 -1.69 17.00
N ASN A 114 17.36 -1.20 16.92
CA ASN A 114 16.74 -0.38 17.97
C ASN A 114 15.60 -1.14 18.65
N GLU A 115 15.60 -1.14 19.99
CA GLU A 115 14.53 -1.73 20.80
C GLU A 115 13.22 -0.95 20.69
N LYS A 116 13.30 0.30 20.24
CA LYS A 116 12.17 1.23 20.15
C LYS A 116 12.44 2.28 19.09
N LEU A 117 11.39 2.75 18.44
CA LEU A 117 11.39 3.90 17.55
C LEU A 117 10.24 4.83 17.93
N ILE A 118 10.47 6.14 17.96
CA ILE A 118 9.43 7.14 18.19
C ILE A 118 9.31 8.00 16.94
N PHE A 119 8.13 7.97 16.35
CA PHE A 119 7.75 8.82 15.23
C PHE A 119 6.92 9.99 15.73
N GLY A 120 7.10 11.17 15.15
CA GLY A 120 6.40 12.37 15.56
C GLY A 120 6.09 13.32 14.41
N LYS A 121 5.01 14.08 14.60
CA LYS A 121 4.61 15.22 13.77
C LYS A 121 3.86 16.21 14.67
N ASP A 122 4.32 17.46 14.71
CA ASP A 122 3.78 18.48 15.61
C ASP A 122 3.71 18.00 17.08
N ASN A 123 2.50 17.91 17.65
CA ASN A 123 2.25 17.46 19.02
C ASN A 123 1.87 15.97 19.11
N PHE A 124 1.95 15.24 18.00
CA PHE A 124 1.56 13.84 17.91
C PHE A 124 2.79 12.95 17.87
N THR A 125 2.69 11.81 18.54
CA THR A 125 3.77 10.83 18.61
C THR A 125 3.22 9.42 18.60
N LEU A 126 3.95 8.52 17.93
CA LEU A 126 3.73 7.08 17.98
C LEU A 126 5.04 6.39 18.33
N GLU A 127 4.99 5.63 19.40
CA GLU A 127 6.03 4.67 19.78
C GLU A 127 5.80 3.37 19.01
N CYS A 128 6.86 2.80 18.45
CA CYS A 128 6.90 1.46 17.87
C CYS A 128 8.02 0.64 18.54
N ILE A 129 7.69 -0.54 19.04
CA ILE A 129 8.60 -1.51 19.64
C ILE A 129 8.62 -2.72 18.71
N PRO A 130 9.65 -2.88 17.87
CA PRO A 130 9.81 -4.08 17.04
C PRO A 130 10.25 -5.25 17.93
N HIS A 131 9.54 -6.39 17.87
CA HIS A 131 9.89 -7.59 18.66
C HIS A 131 10.54 -8.66 17.78
N ASN A 132 10.05 -8.80 16.55
CA ASN A 132 10.59 -9.74 15.58
C ASN A 132 10.38 -9.14 14.19
N PRO A 133 11.30 -8.29 13.70
CA PRO A 133 11.25 -7.72 12.36
C PRO A 133 11.60 -8.80 11.32
N VAL A 134 10.83 -9.88 11.29
CA VAL A 134 10.90 -10.95 10.30
C VAL A 134 9.57 -10.97 9.57
N CYS A 135 9.32 -9.92 8.81
CA CYS A 135 8.47 -9.97 7.62
C CYS A 135 9.14 -9.10 6.56
N LEU A 136 10.38 -9.45 6.24
CA LEU A 136 11.15 -8.79 5.19
C LEU A 136 10.78 -9.51 3.90
N ASP A 137 9.97 -8.90 3.07
CA ASP A 137 9.85 -9.34 1.69
C ASP A 137 11.18 -9.11 0.99
N VAL A 138 11.97 -10.18 0.95
CA VAL A 138 13.08 -10.26 0.04
C VAL A 138 12.48 -10.05 -1.36
N ILE A 139 12.88 -8.96 -2.03
CA ILE A 139 12.63 -8.86 -3.46
C ILE A 139 13.36 -10.05 -4.07
N ASP A 140 12.59 -11.03 -4.50
CA ASP A 140 13.13 -12.08 -5.33
C ASP A 140 13.50 -11.43 -6.67
N ASP A 141 14.81 -11.34 -6.96
CA ASP A 141 15.33 -10.86 -8.24
C ASP A 141 14.97 -11.80 -9.41
N SER A 142 14.27 -12.91 -9.13
CA SER A 142 13.74 -13.82 -10.14
C SER A 142 12.73 -13.12 -11.05
N PRO A 143 12.87 -13.23 -12.39
CA PRO A 143 11.87 -12.76 -13.34
C PRO A 143 10.50 -13.46 -13.19
N LEU A 144 10.45 -14.57 -12.45
CA LEU A 144 9.22 -15.31 -12.17
C LEU A 144 8.38 -14.66 -11.08
N PHE A 145 9.00 -13.92 -10.15
CA PHE A 145 8.28 -13.34 -9.02
C PHE A 145 7.77 -11.93 -9.38
N PRO A 146 6.46 -11.67 -9.26
CA PRO A 146 6.00 -10.31 -9.42
C PRO A 146 6.40 -9.44 -8.26
N CYS A 147 7.05 -8.34 -8.59
CA CYS A 147 7.24 -7.28 -7.64
C CYS A 147 5.98 -6.41 -7.61
N THR A 148 5.30 -6.33 -6.47
CA THR A 148 4.22 -5.34 -6.29
C THR A 148 4.87 -3.99 -6.02
N ALA A 149 4.41 -2.93 -6.68
CA ALA A 149 5.03 -1.62 -6.52
C ALA A 149 4.99 -1.11 -5.07
N SER A 150 3.90 -1.30 -4.32
CA SER A 150 3.82 -0.89 -2.90
C SER A 150 4.96 -1.46 -2.06
N ARG A 151 5.27 -2.76 -2.23
CA ARG A 151 6.37 -3.45 -1.54
C ARG A 151 7.77 -2.89 -1.82
N LEU A 152 7.96 -2.16 -2.92
CA LEU A 152 9.22 -1.48 -3.22
C LEU A 152 9.36 -0.15 -2.47
N LEU A 153 8.25 0.37 -1.97
CA LEU A 153 8.11 1.72 -1.47
C LEU A 153 7.89 1.77 0.03
N GLU A 154 7.97 0.64 0.73
CA GLU A 154 7.75 0.58 2.16
C GLU A 154 8.65 -0.45 2.86
N VAL A 155 8.79 -0.26 4.17
CA VAL A 155 9.28 -1.25 5.12
C VAL A 155 8.19 -1.52 6.13
N GLY A 156 7.61 -2.72 6.08
CA GLY A 156 6.51 -3.12 6.95
C GLY A 156 6.89 -4.07 8.08
N LEU A 157 6.19 -3.92 9.20
CA LEU A 157 6.05 -4.92 10.24
C LEU A 157 4.61 -5.45 10.12
N GLU A 158 4.47 -6.66 9.61
CA GLU A 158 3.17 -7.34 9.50
C GLU A 158 2.92 -8.24 10.71
N TYR A 159 1.67 -8.36 11.13
CA TYR A 159 1.26 -9.27 12.17
C TYR A 159 1.49 -10.73 11.76
N GLN A 160 2.03 -11.54 12.67
CA GLN A 160 2.16 -13.00 12.51
C GLN A 160 1.33 -13.76 13.54
N THR A 161 0.63 -14.79 13.09
CA THR A 161 -0.35 -15.61 13.85
C THR A 161 0.26 -16.68 14.75
N THR A 162 1.57 -16.69 15.00
CA THR A 162 2.14 -17.68 15.93
C THR A 162 2.00 -17.20 17.37
N ASP A 163 1.35 -18.03 18.20
CA ASP A 163 0.92 -17.88 19.60
C ASP A 163 1.88 -17.16 20.59
N GLU A 164 3.14 -16.93 20.23
CA GLU A 164 4.15 -16.45 21.18
C GLU A 164 4.86 -15.14 20.80
N ASN A 165 4.71 -14.58 19.59
CA ASN A 165 5.43 -13.34 19.24
C ASN A 165 4.63 -12.41 18.31
N ARG A 166 4.04 -11.36 18.89
CA ARG A 166 3.67 -10.16 18.13
C ARG A 166 4.94 -9.63 17.45
N THR A 167 4.86 -9.24 16.18
CA THR A 167 6.02 -8.69 15.44
C THR A 167 6.36 -7.27 15.89
N PHE A 168 5.36 -6.52 16.37
CA PHE A 168 5.52 -5.16 16.90
C PHE A 168 4.49 -4.80 17.96
N THR A 169 4.80 -3.76 18.74
CA THR A 169 3.84 -3.03 19.57
C THR A 169 3.90 -1.54 19.23
N ILE A 170 2.75 -0.92 19.00
CA ILE A 170 2.60 0.53 18.80
C ILE A 170 1.67 1.16 19.84
N ASN A 171 2.03 2.38 20.26
CA ASN A 171 1.27 3.20 21.19
C ASN A 171 1.39 4.67 20.81
N GLY A 172 0.29 5.41 20.84
CA GLY A 172 0.34 6.86 20.71
C GLY A 172 -0.86 7.45 20.00
N THR A 173 -0.69 8.70 19.60
CA THR A 173 -1.72 9.46 18.88
C THR A 173 -1.09 9.99 17.59
N LEU A 174 -1.83 9.86 16.49
CA LEU A 174 -1.39 10.17 15.14
C LEU A 174 -2.35 11.14 14.46
N PRO A 175 -1.85 12.16 13.72
CA PRO A 175 -2.67 12.91 12.79
C PRO A 175 -2.79 12.10 11.49
N ILE A 176 -4.00 11.80 11.04
CA ILE A 176 -4.21 11.07 9.78
C ILE A 176 -4.55 12.07 8.69
N GLU A 177 -3.90 11.96 7.54
CA GLU A 177 -4.18 12.84 6.37
C GLU A 177 -4.89 12.10 5.23
N GLY A 178 -4.73 10.77 5.18
CA GLY A 178 -5.38 9.94 4.17
C GLY A 178 -5.65 8.55 4.68
N ALA A 179 -6.45 7.80 3.94
CA ALA A 179 -6.58 6.38 4.15
C ALA A 179 -6.71 5.66 2.82
N VAL A 180 -6.17 4.44 2.76
CA VAL A 180 -6.38 3.52 1.65
C VAL A 180 -7.21 2.34 2.15
N VAL A 181 -8.08 1.82 1.29
CA VAL A 181 -8.98 0.72 1.59
C VAL A 181 -8.74 -0.37 0.58
N SER A 182 -8.36 -1.55 1.05
CA SER A 182 -8.19 -2.72 0.20
C SER A 182 -9.11 -3.86 0.64
N CYS A 183 -9.60 -4.64 -0.32
CA CYS A 183 -10.48 -5.78 -0.01
C CYS A 183 -10.38 -6.88 -1.05
N LEU A 184 -10.47 -8.13 -0.60
CA LEU A 184 -10.65 -9.28 -1.49
C LEU A 184 -12.07 -9.30 -2.10
N PRO A 185 -12.26 -10.01 -3.23
CA PRO A 185 -13.57 -10.12 -3.90
C PRO A 185 -14.71 -10.72 -3.04
N CYS A 186 -14.40 -11.35 -1.90
CA CYS A 186 -15.38 -11.87 -0.95
C CYS A 186 -16.11 -10.76 -0.16
N ILE A 187 -15.57 -9.54 -0.12
CA ILE A 187 -16.18 -8.41 0.59
C ILE A 187 -17.28 -7.78 -0.26
N THR A 188 -18.40 -7.42 0.38
CA THR A 188 -19.53 -6.83 -0.34
C THR A 188 -19.22 -5.41 -0.82
N HIS A 189 -19.80 -5.02 -1.96
CA HIS A 189 -19.70 -3.65 -2.47
C HIS A 189 -20.18 -2.62 -1.44
N GLU A 190 -21.21 -2.93 -0.65
CA GLU A 190 -21.70 -2.04 0.40
C GLU A 190 -20.67 -1.80 1.51
N GLN A 191 -19.98 -2.86 1.96
CA GLN A 191 -18.89 -2.73 2.94
C GLN A 191 -17.75 -1.89 2.38
N HIS A 192 -17.32 -2.17 1.15
CA HIS A 192 -16.25 -1.41 0.51
C HIS A 192 -16.61 0.09 0.40
N GLU A 193 -17.82 0.43 -0.05
CA GLU A 193 -18.26 1.84 -0.13
C GLU A 193 -18.33 2.52 1.25
N LYS A 194 -18.66 1.79 2.32
CA LYS A 194 -18.59 2.32 3.69
C LYS A 194 -17.16 2.66 4.08
N GLY A 195 -16.19 1.79 3.77
CA GLY A 195 -14.77 2.06 3.97
C GLY A 195 -14.30 3.27 3.17
N LEU A 196 -14.61 3.32 1.87
CA LEU A 196 -14.28 4.45 1.01
C LEU A 196 -14.91 5.77 1.49
N LYS A 197 -16.11 5.71 2.06
CA LYS A 197 -16.73 6.90 2.68
C LYS A 197 -15.93 7.41 3.87
N ILE A 198 -15.38 6.52 4.70
CA ILE A 198 -14.50 6.93 5.81
C ILE A 198 -13.20 7.53 5.24
N ALA A 199 -12.55 6.87 4.29
CA ALA A 199 -11.33 7.38 3.66
C ALA A 199 -11.53 8.78 3.03
N ARG A 200 -12.62 8.99 2.30
CA ARG A 200 -12.99 10.30 1.73
C ARG A 200 -13.24 11.36 2.80
N ARG A 201 -13.81 10.98 3.96
CA ARG A 201 -13.98 11.90 5.09
C ARG A 201 -12.63 12.30 5.68
N ILE A 202 -11.71 11.36 5.84
CA ILE A 202 -10.34 11.63 6.32
C ILE A 202 -9.64 12.61 5.37
N ALA A 203 -9.67 12.33 4.06
CA ALA A 203 -9.05 13.18 3.04
C ALA A 203 -9.62 14.61 2.96
N ALA A 204 -10.88 14.80 3.32
CA ALA A 204 -11.55 16.10 3.33
C ALA A 204 -11.49 16.82 4.70
N SER A 205 -11.00 16.14 5.73
CA SER A 205 -10.99 16.60 7.11
C SER A 205 -10.02 17.76 7.32
N GLN A 206 -10.31 18.66 8.27
CA GLN A 206 -9.32 19.63 8.74
C GLN A 206 -8.40 19.01 9.79
N LEU A 207 -8.93 18.09 10.59
CA LEU A 207 -8.17 17.34 11.57
C LEU A 207 -8.78 15.96 11.76
N THR A 208 -7.99 14.94 11.44
CA THR A 208 -8.27 13.56 11.84
C THR A 208 -7.20 13.11 12.82
N THR A 209 -7.61 12.53 13.94
CA THR A 209 -6.67 11.94 14.91
C THR A 209 -7.04 10.51 15.21
N CYS A 210 -6.03 9.66 15.33
CA CYS A 210 -6.16 8.27 15.74
C CYS A 210 -5.37 8.02 17.02
N GLU A 211 -5.97 7.33 17.97
CA GLU A 211 -5.30 6.87 19.20
C GLU A 211 -5.19 5.35 19.18
N ILE A 212 -3.97 4.87 19.40
CA ILE A 212 -3.64 3.44 19.43
C ILE A 212 -3.00 3.14 20.78
N VAL A 213 -3.51 2.10 21.45
CA VAL A 213 -2.98 1.62 22.73
C VAL A 213 -2.75 0.12 22.64
N ASN A 214 -1.50 -0.30 22.77
CA ASN A 214 -1.07 -1.69 22.71
C ASN A 214 -1.57 -2.39 21.42
N ASN A 215 -1.34 -1.76 20.27
CA ASN A 215 -1.85 -2.11 18.94
C ASN A 215 -3.36 -1.94 18.74
N GLU A 216 -4.16 -1.67 19.77
CA GLU A 216 -5.61 -1.54 19.59
C GLU A 216 -5.98 -0.11 19.20
N LEU A 217 -6.79 0.02 18.14
CA LEU A 217 -7.45 1.27 17.79
C LEU A 217 -8.47 1.62 18.88
N VAL A 218 -8.21 2.69 19.62
CA VAL A 218 -9.06 3.16 20.72
C VAL A 218 -9.98 4.29 20.26
N SER A 219 -9.47 5.21 19.44
CA SER A 219 -10.22 6.35 18.92
C SER A 219 -9.83 6.66 17.48
N LEU A 220 -10.82 7.03 16.67
CA LEU A 220 -10.64 7.67 15.37
C LEU A 220 -11.59 8.87 15.33
N ASN A 221 -11.06 10.05 15.59
CA ASN A 221 -11.83 11.29 15.58
C ASN A 221 -11.61 12.01 14.24
N ILE A 222 -12.70 12.25 13.49
CA ILE A 222 -12.69 13.00 12.23
C ILE A 222 -13.50 14.27 12.44
N ASP A 223 -12.86 15.44 12.51
CA ASP A 223 -13.50 16.74 12.76
C ASP A 223 -14.47 16.76 13.97
N GLY A 224 -14.15 16.00 15.03
CA GLY A 224 -14.97 15.87 16.24
C GLY A 224 -15.81 14.60 16.29
N ASP A 225 -16.01 13.90 15.16
CA ASP A 225 -16.84 12.69 15.09
C ASP A 225 -16.03 11.41 15.37
N GLU A 226 -16.42 10.65 16.40
CA GLU A 226 -15.82 9.35 16.71
C GLU A 226 -16.29 8.26 15.73
N CYS A 227 -15.32 7.60 15.07
CA CYS A 227 -15.53 6.64 13.99
C CYS A 227 -14.89 5.27 14.24
N CYS A 228 -14.17 5.07 15.36
CA CYS A 228 -13.44 3.83 15.66
C CYS A 228 -14.30 2.57 15.51
N GLN A 229 -15.50 2.55 16.10
CA GLN A 229 -16.40 1.39 16.03
C GLN A 229 -16.84 1.04 14.60
N GLN A 230 -16.90 2.03 13.71
CA GLN A 230 -17.24 1.79 12.30
C GLN A 230 -16.08 1.10 11.59
N VAL A 231 -14.85 1.54 11.84
CA VAL A 231 -13.63 0.92 11.28
C VAL A 231 -13.48 -0.51 11.80
N VAL A 232 -13.62 -0.71 13.11
CA VAL A 232 -13.54 -2.04 13.75
C VAL A 232 -14.59 -3.00 13.18
N ALA A 233 -15.80 -2.52 12.92
CA ALA A 233 -16.86 -3.33 12.30
C ALA A 233 -16.56 -3.67 10.83
N LEU A 234 -15.89 -2.77 10.11
CA LEU A 234 -15.51 -2.97 8.71
C LEU A 234 -14.26 -3.86 8.57
N ALA A 235 -13.35 -3.83 9.54
CA ALA A 235 -12.16 -4.69 9.60
C ALA A 235 -12.50 -6.19 9.65
N GLY A 236 -13.75 -6.53 9.97
CA GLY A 236 -14.24 -7.91 9.97
C GLY A 236 -13.78 -8.70 11.20
N PRO A 237 -14.29 -9.93 11.39
CA PRO A 237 -13.89 -10.77 12.52
C PRO A 237 -12.43 -11.24 12.39
N SER A 238 -11.85 -11.69 13.50
CA SER A 238 -10.54 -12.37 13.47
C SER A 238 -10.65 -13.78 12.86
N ASP A 239 -9.55 -14.27 12.28
CA ASP A 239 -9.36 -15.67 11.86
C ASP A 239 -9.24 -16.62 13.08
N GLY A 240 -10.30 -16.71 13.87
CA GLY A 240 -10.37 -17.55 15.08
C GLY A 240 -9.64 -16.95 16.29
N GLU A 241 -9.29 -17.82 17.25
CA GLU A 241 -8.67 -17.43 18.54
C GLU A 241 -7.21 -16.95 18.39
N LEU A 242 -6.55 -17.32 17.30
CA LEU A 242 -5.15 -17.00 16.99
C LEU A 242 -5.01 -15.80 16.04
N GLY A 243 -6.12 -15.35 15.46
CA GLY A 243 -6.15 -14.21 14.58
C GLY A 243 -6.10 -12.89 15.37
N PRO A 244 -5.43 -11.86 14.84
CA PRO A 244 -5.42 -10.54 15.47
C PRO A 244 -6.84 -9.99 15.55
N LYS A 245 -7.19 -9.30 16.64
CA LYS A 245 -8.54 -8.76 16.82
C LYS A 245 -8.86 -7.71 15.76
N PRO A 246 -10.15 -7.43 15.48
CA PRO A 246 -10.54 -6.37 14.52
C PRO A 246 -10.05 -4.98 14.95
N THR A 247 -9.81 -4.79 16.25
CA THR A 247 -9.24 -3.57 16.83
C THR A 247 -7.72 -3.49 16.70
N GLU A 248 -7.03 -4.62 16.53
CA GLU A 248 -5.57 -4.66 16.54
C GLU A 248 -5.02 -4.32 15.16
N ALA A 249 -4.02 -3.43 15.14
CA ALA A 249 -3.21 -3.12 13.98
C ALA A 249 -2.58 -4.41 13.43
N LYS A 250 -2.75 -4.63 12.13
CA LYS A 250 -2.12 -5.74 11.38
C LYS A 250 -0.79 -5.34 10.81
N GLU A 251 -0.62 -4.05 10.56
CA GLU A 251 0.52 -3.54 9.84
C GLU A 251 0.98 -2.22 10.48
N PHE A 252 2.29 -2.09 10.61
CA PHE A 252 2.95 -0.81 10.82
C PHE A 252 4.05 -0.70 9.77
N SER A 253 4.00 0.33 8.94
CA SER A 253 4.88 0.44 7.79
C SER A 253 5.47 1.84 7.66
N ILE A 254 6.67 1.89 7.10
CA ILE A 254 7.43 3.11 6.84
C ILE A 254 7.50 3.29 5.33
N GLY A 255 6.82 4.31 4.81
CA GLY A 255 6.86 4.62 3.39
C GLY A 255 8.15 5.36 3.00
N LEU A 256 8.59 5.14 1.77
CA LEU A 256 9.91 5.53 1.25
C LEU A 256 9.81 6.46 0.04
N ASN A 257 8.60 6.68 -0.48
CA ASN A 257 8.36 7.50 -1.65
C ASN A 257 8.15 8.97 -1.29
N LYS A 258 9.25 9.73 -1.23
CA LYS A 258 9.22 11.18 -0.97
C LYS A 258 8.92 12.04 -2.20
N TRP A 259 9.07 11.51 -3.41
CA TRP A 259 8.95 12.28 -4.66
C TRP A 259 7.52 12.69 -5.02
N VAL A 260 6.54 12.08 -4.37
CA VAL A 260 5.13 12.29 -4.67
C VAL A 260 4.43 13.20 -3.64
N LEU A 261 5.08 13.50 -2.51
CA LEU A 261 4.47 14.19 -1.36
C LEU A 261 3.64 15.42 -1.72
N ASP A 262 4.17 16.28 -2.58
CA ASP A 262 3.50 17.54 -2.98
C ASP A 262 2.29 17.34 -3.91
N ASN A 263 2.05 16.12 -4.39
CA ASN A 263 1.07 15.81 -5.42
C ASN A 263 0.19 14.59 -5.08
N ILE A 264 0.15 14.17 -3.82
CA ILE A 264 -0.72 13.07 -3.42
C ILE A 264 -2.18 13.54 -3.41
N ASP A 265 -3.04 12.71 -3.98
CA ASP A 265 -4.48 12.86 -3.89
C ASP A 265 -5.05 11.73 -3.02
N TYR A 266 -5.37 12.06 -1.76
CA TYR A 266 -5.97 11.13 -0.81
C TYR A 266 -7.44 10.79 -1.11
N THR A 267 -8.06 11.46 -2.09
CA THR A 267 -9.41 11.10 -2.54
C THR A 267 -9.41 9.90 -3.49
N ILE A 268 -8.24 9.57 -4.06
CA ILE A 268 -8.02 8.42 -4.93
C ILE A 268 -7.52 7.24 -4.08
N ASN A 269 -8.28 6.15 -4.08
CA ASN A 269 -7.93 4.92 -3.37
C ASN A 269 -6.84 4.16 -4.14
N SER A 270 -5.58 4.52 -3.87
CA SER A 270 -4.42 4.13 -4.65
C SER A 270 -3.40 3.35 -3.81
N PRO A 271 -2.92 2.18 -4.25
CA PRO A 271 -1.89 1.42 -3.53
C PRO A 271 -0.55 2.18 -3.44
N LEU A 272 -0.30 3.13 -4.35
CA LEU A 272 0.92 3.95 -4.28
C LEU A 272 0.86 5.04 -3.21
N ASN A 273 -0.31 5.29 -2.60
CA ASN A 273 -0.42 6.25 -1.50
C ASN A 273 0.10 5.65 -0.17
N GLU A 274 0.10 4.32 -0.02
CA GLU A 274 0.66 3.61 1.15
C GLU A 274 2.17 3.83 1.24
N GLY A 275 2.89 3.70 0.12
CA GLY A 275 4.34 3.84 0.09
C GLY A 275 4.90 5.26 0.23
N VAL A 276 4.06 6.27 0.50
CA VAL A 276 4.46 7.67 0.65
C VAL A 276 5.34 7.87 1.88
N GLU A 277 6.36 8.73 1.79
CA GLU A 277 7.22 9.05 2.93
C GLU A 277 6.45 9.43 4.22
N GLY A 278 6.78 8.74 5.30
CA GLY A 278 6.10 8.82 6.58
C GLY A 278 5.87 7.42 7.14
N ILE A 279 4.74 7.24 7.83
CA ILE A 279 4.30 5.93 8.31
C ILE A 279 2.84 5.69 7.95
N HIS A 280 2.45 4.43 7.91
CA HIS A 280 1.04 4.04 7.96
C HIS A 280 0.80 2.90 8.94
N VAL A 281 -0.48 2.77 9.33
CA VAL A 281 -0.95 1.70 10.22
C VAL A 281 -2.19 1.06 9.59
N GLY A 282 -2.10 -0.25 9.34
CA GLY A 282 -3.15 -1.03 8.71
C GLY A 282 -4.02 -1.77 9.72
N PHE A 283 -5.34 -1.73 9.53
CA PHE A 283 -6.35 -2.44 10.33
C PHE A 283 -7.20 -3.36 9.47
N GLY A 284 -7.51 -4.56 9.98
CA GLY A 284 -8.21 -5.61 9.24
C GLY A 284 -7.28 -6.37 8.29
N ASP A 285 -7.71 -7.55 7.84
CA ASP A 285 -6.87 -8.49 7.08
C ASP A 285 -7.16 -8.52 5.56
N GLY A 286 -8.17 -7.76 5.11
CA GLY A 286 -8.62 -7.75 3.73
C GLY A 286 -9.36 -9.02 3.28
N HIS A 287 -9.38 -10.07 4.11
CA HIS A 287 -9.97 -11.38 3.83
C HIS A 287 -11.35 -11.56 4.48
N ASN A 288 -11.43 -11.30 5.79
CA ASN A 288 -12.66 -11.38 6.58
C ASN A 288 -13.36 -10.04 6.72
N GLY A 289 -12.66 -8.96 6.38
CA GLY A 289 -13.18 -7.60 6.31
C GLY A 289 -12.34 -6.74 5.37
N LEU A 290 -12.51 -5.43 5.49
CA LEU A 290 -11.64 -4.46 4.82
C LEU A 290 -10.28 -4.43 5.49
N HIS A 291 -9.23 -4.25 4.70
CA HIS A 291 -7.96 -3.72 5.18
C HIS A 291 -7.98 -2.21 4.97
N MET A 292 -7.67 -1.45 6.01
CA MET A 292 -7.65 0.01 5.98
C MET A 292 -6.33 0.53 6.52
N ASP A 293 -5.56 1.17 5.65
CA ASP A 293 -4.30 1.83 6.00
C ASP A 293 -4.54 3.29 6.29
N PHE A 294 -4.20 3.72 7.50
CA PHE A 294 -4.20 5.13 7.88
C PHE A 294 -2.84 5.73 7.58
N LEU A 295 -2.83 6.77 6.76
CA LEU A 295 -1.62 7.39 6.25
C LEU A 295 -1.25 8.61 7.07
N ILE A 296 0.01 8.64 7.52
CA ILE A 296 0.60 9.72 8.31
C ILE A 296 1.82 10.25 7.57
N PRO A 297 1.59 10.98 6.46
CA PRO A 297 2.69 11.55 5.69
C PRO A 297 3.45 12.54 6.57
N GLN A 298 4.77 12.61 6.36
CA GLN A 298 5.67 13.51 7.10
C GLN A 298 5.82 13.18 8.61
N ALA A 299 5.32 12.04 9.10
CA ALA A 299 5.79 11.52 10.38
C ALA A 299 7.30 11.25 10.28
N GLN A 300 8.07 11.81 11.21
CA GLN A 300 9.52 11.66 11.23
C GLN A 300 9.98 10.89 12.45
N LEU A 301 11.05 10.12 12.32
CA LEU A 301 11.72 9.52 13.46
C LEU A 301 12.35 10.63 14.31
N ILE A 302 11.85 10.78 15.54
CA ILE A 302 12.35 11.77 16.50
C ILE A 302 13.28 11.14 17.54
N SER A 303 13.17 9.84 17.79
CA SER A 303 14.09 9.06 18.63
C SER A 303 14.18 7.63 18.13
N PRO A 304 15.38 7.10 17.85
CA PRO A 304 15.61 5.66 17.86
C PRO A 304 15.70 5.12 19.30
#